data_AF-A0A7H8S4I0-F1
#
_entry.id   AF-A0A7H8S4I0-F1
#
_cell.length_a   1.000
_cell.length_b   1.000
_cell.length_c   1.000
_cell.angle_alpha   90.00
_cell.angle_beta   90.00
_cell.angle_gamma   90.00
#
_symmetry.space_group_name_H-M   'P 1'
#
loop_
_entity.id
_entity.type
_entity.pdbx_description
1 polymer ?
#
loop_
_entity_poly.entity_id
_entity_poly.type
_entity_poly.pdbx_seq_one_letter_code
_entity_poly.pdbx_strand_id
1 'polypeptide(L)'
;MIQKLHQTLGSNRADKALGRIHVIDSSTLSMCLSQYEWADFRDTKSGVKMHTSIVFCDGETYPTDMIITPPDQQMSLNRTR
;
A
#
# COMPACT_ATOMS: atom_id res chain seq x y z
N MET A 1 -2.35 -11.34 8.31
CA MET A 1 -2.61 -12.69 7.75
C MET A 1 -1.30 -13.45 7.51
N ILE A 2 -0.34 -12.91 6.74
CA ILE A 2 0.99 -13.51 6.51
C ILE A 2 1.75 -13.78 7.82
N GLN A 3 1.78 -12.82 8.75
CA GLN A 3 2.41 -13.03 10.07
C GLN A 3 1.81 -14.20 10.86
N LYS A 4 0.49 -14.41 10.78
CA LYS A 4 -0.16 -15.55 11.44
C LYS A 4 0.24 -16.87 10.78
N LEU A 5 0.38 -16.88 9.46
CA LEU A 5 0.87 -18.03 8.69
C LEU A 5 2.33 -18.38 9.03
N HIS A 6 3.20 -17.38 9.13
CA HIS A 6 4.59 -17.54 9.59
C HIS A 6 4.65 -18.12 11.02
N GLN A 7 3.80 -17.64 11.92
CA GLN A 7 3.71 -18.16 13.30
C GLN A 7 3.18 -19.61 13.34
N THR A 8 2.29 -20.00 12.42
CA THR A 8 1.64 -21.32 12.45
C THR A 8 2.44 -22.40 11.72
N LEU A 9 3.02 -22.09 10.56
CA LEU A 9 3.71 -23.06 9.70
C LEU A 9 5.26 -22.96 9.78
N GLY A 10 5.80 -21.87 10.32
CA GLY A 10 7.21 -21.50 10.21
C GLY A 10 7.54 -20.88 8.84
N SER A 11 8.54 -19.99 8.81
CA SER A 11 8.84 -19.13 7.63
C SER A 11 8.94 -19.92 6.33
N ASN A 12 9.85 -20.91 6.24
CA ASN A 12 10.08 -21.69 5.03
C ASN A 12 8.84 -22.40 4.47
N ARG A 13 7.96 -22.93 5.35
CA ARG A 13 6.74 -23.63 4.90
C ARG A 13 5.66 -22.66 4.48
N ALA A 14 5.56 -21.54 5.18
CA ALA A 14 4.64 -20.48 4.82
C ALA A 14 5.05 -19.80 3.50
N ASP A 15 6.34 -19.53 3.29
CA ASP A 15 6.87 -18.93 2.06
C ASP A 15 6.61 -19.83 0.86
N LYS A 16 6.85 -21.14 1.02
CA LYS A 16 6.53 -22.14 -0.01
C LYS A 16 5.02 -22.28 -0.28
N ALA A 17 4.18 -22.13 0.75
CA ALA A 17 2.72 -22.22 0.61
C ALA A 17 2.10 -20.96 -0.01
N LEU A 18 2.68 -19.78 0.28
CA LEU A 18 2.24 -18.49 -0.22
C LEU A 18 2.74 -18.21 -1.64
N GLY A 19 3.94 -18.69 -1.98
CA GLY A 19 4.58 -18.39 -3.25
C GLY A 19 4.84 -16.88 -3.40
N ARG A 20 4.73 -16.37 -4.64
CA ARG A 20 4.78 -14.94 -4.91
C ARG A 20 3.41 -14.30 -4.66
N ILE A 21 3.35 -13.35 -3.72
CA ILE A 21 2.13 -12.59 -3.42
C ILE A 21 2.33 -11.12 -3.75
N HIS A 22 1.37 -10.55 -4.48
CA HIS A 22 1.26 -9.11 -4.69
C HIS A 22 0.24 -8.54 -3.68
N VAL A 23 0.70 -7.66 -2.80
CA VAL A 23 -0.15 -6.98 -1.83
C VAL A 23 -0.26 -5.53 -2.24
N ILE A 24 -1.51 -5.08 -2.44
CA ILE A 24 -1.82 -3.69 -2.74
C ILE A 24 -2.60 -3.14 -1.55
N ASP A 25 -2.21 -1.96 -1.09
CA ASP A 25 -2.91 -1.20 -0.06
C ASP A 25 -3.08 0.26 -0.48
N SER A 26 -4.01 0.95 0.16
CA SER A 26 -4.12 2.40 0.05
C SER A 26 -4.45 3.01 1.40
N SER A 27 -3.62 3.95 1.83
CA SER A 27 -3.80 4.69 3.07
C SER A 27 -4.06 6.17 2.75
N THR A 28 -5.00 6.80 3.45
CA THR A 28 -5.27 8.25 3.31
C THR A 28 -4.75 8.98 4.54
N LEU A 29 -3.84 9.93 4.33
CA LEU A 29 -3.29 10.79 5.37
C LEU A 29 -4.09 12.09 5.39
N SER A 30 -4.85 12.31 6.46
CA SER A 30 -5.54 13.59 6.69
C SER A 30 -4.59 14.58 7.34
N MET A 31 -4.60 15.83 6.87
CA MET A 31 -3.67 16.88 7.26
C MET A 31 -4.41 18.18 7.58
N CYS A 32 -3.75 19.11 8.29
CA CYS A 32 -4.32 20.41 8.59
C CYS A 32 -4.26 21.32 7.36
N LEU A 33 -5.40 21.89 6.95
CA LEU A 33 -5.49 22.75 5.75
C LEU A 33 -4.52 23.94 5.83
N SER A 34 -4.46 24.62 6.98
CA SER A 34 -3.59 25.80 7.16
C SER A 34 -2.09 25.53 7.12
N GLN A 35 -1.67 24.26 7.22
CA GLN A 35 -0.25 23.87 7.16
C GLN A 35 0.10 23.19 5.83
N TYR A 36 -0.89 22.61 5.17
CA TYR A 36 -0.69 21.74 4.00
C TYR A 36 -1.66 22.13 2.88
N GLU A 37 -1.70 23.41 2.51
CA GLU A 37 -2.59 23.95 1.47
C GLU A 37 -2.35 23.32 0.09
N TRP A 38 -1.13 22.84 -0.18
CA TRP A 38 -0.81 22.13 -1.43
C TRP A 38 -1.47 20.75 -1.54
N ALA A 39 -1.90 20.17 -0.41
CA ALA A 39 -2.54 18.86 -0.34
C ALA A 39 -4.07 19.02 -0.29
N ASP A 40 -4.64 19.80 -1.20
CA ASP A 40 -6.07 20.07 -1.22
C ASP A 40 -6.88 18.79 -1.43
N PHE A 41 -7.96 18.64 -0.65
CA PHE A 41 -8.86 17.49 -0.71
C PHE A 41 -10.32 17.90 -0.57
N ARG A 42 -10.64 18.78 0.39
CA ARG A 42 -11.97 19.38 0.59
C ARG A 42 -11.81 20.79 1.14
N ASP A 43 -12.85 21.61 1.04
CA ASP A 43 -12.91 23.01 1.52
C ASP A 43 -12.31 23.27 2.91
N THR A 44 -12.36 22.27 3.80
CA THR A 44 -11.87 22.39 5.19
C THR A 44 -10.82 21.35 5.55
N LYS A 45 -10.34 20.54 4.60
CA LYS A 45 -9.41 19.43 4.86
C LYS A 45 -8.36 19.32 3.77
N SER A 46 -7.11 19.19 4.20
CA SER A 46 -6.04 18.70 3.35
C SER A 46 -5.83 17.20 3.55
N GLY A 47 -5.32 16.54 2.53
CA GLY A 47 -4.87 15.16 2.65
C GLY A 47 -4.30 14.62 1.35
N VAL A 48 -3.56 13.51 1.47
CA VAL A 48 -3.06 12.74 0.34
C VAL A 48 -3.41 11.27 0.51
N LYS A 49 -3.60 10.56 -0.59
CA LYS A 49 -3.75 9.11 -0.61
C LYS A 49 -2.48 8.47 -1.14
N MET A 50 -1.97 7.53 -0.38
CA MET A 50 -0.78 6.78 -0.69
C MET A 50 -1.20 5.38 -1.09
N HIS A 51 -0.89 5.01 -2.33
CA HIS A 51 -1.10 3.69 -2.86
C HIS A 51 0.23 2.94 -2.83
N THR A 52 0.23 1.78 -2.20
CA THR A 52 1.43 0.96 -2.03
C THR A 52 1.21 -0.40 -2.66
N SER A 53 2.24 -0.88 -3.35
CA SER A 53 2.30 -2.23 -3.90
C SER A 53 3.60 -2.86 -3.42
N ILE A 54 3.50 -4.02 -2.77
CA ILE A 54 4.64 -4.80 -2.32
C ILE A 54 4.52 -6.23 -2.85
N VAL A 55 5.66 -6.82 -3.14
CA VAL A 55 5.75 -8.24 -3.51
C VAL A 55 6.42 -8.99 -2.37
N PHE A 56 5.78 -10.07 -1.94
CA PHE A 56 6.34 -11.05 -1.03
C PHE A 56 6.76 -12.28 -1.85
N CYS A 57 8.04 -12.65 -1.79
CA CYS A 57 8.58 -13.81 -2.49
C CYS A 57 9.77 -14.37 -1.72
N ASP A 58 9.80 -15.69 -1.52
CA ASP A 58 10.93 -16.41 -0.90
C ASP A 58 11.35 -15.86 0.47
N GLY A 59 10.38 -15.43 1.28
CA GLY A 59 10.62 -14.88 2.62
C GLY A 59 11.06 -13.41 2.62
N GLU A 60 11.27 -12.82 1.44
CA GLU A 60 11.64 -11.41 1.29
C GLU A 60 10.44 -10.56 0.83
N THR A 61 10.44 -9.30 1.23
CA THR A 61 9.42 -8.31 0.85
C THR A 61 10.09 -7.15 0.14
N TYR A 62 9.60 -6.81 -1.05
CA TYR A 62 10.13 -5.70 -1.83
C TYR A 62 9.02 -4.72 -2.20
N PRO A 63 9.23 -3.40 -1.99
CA PRO A 63 8.33 -2.41 -2.53
C PRO A 63 8.43 -2.40 -4.06
N THR A 64 7.28 -2.46 -4.73
CA THR A 64 7.20 -2.40 -6.19
C THR A 64 6.79 -1.00 -6.64
N ASP A 65 5.72 -0.48 -6.05
CA ASP A 65 5.22 0.86 -6.35
C ASP A 65 4.80 1.58 -5.07
N MET A 66 5.03 2.89 -5.08
CA MET A 66 4.52 3.82 -4.09
C MET A 66 4.13 5.09 -4.83
N ILE A 67 2.84 5.37 -4.90
CA ILE A 67 2.31 6.49 -5.65
C ILE A 67 1.41 7.30 -4.72
N ILE A 68 1.62 8.61 -4.70
CA ILE A 68 0.84 9.55 -3.92
C ILE A 68 -0.09 10.28 -4.89
N THR A 69 -1.38 10.30 -4.57
CA THR A 69 -2.41 11.02 -5.32
C THR A 69 -3.25 11.88 -4.37
N PRO A 70 -3.95 12.89 -4.89
CA PRO A 70 -5.08 13.48 -4.18
C PRO A 70 -6.09 12.40 -3.74
N PRO A 71 -6.77 12.54 -2.59
CA PRO A 71 -7.59 11.46 -2.04
C PRO A 71 -8.90 11.20 -2.78
N ASP A 72 -9.34 12.12 -3.62
CA ASP A 72 -10.48 11.99 -4.53
C ASP A 72 -10.10 11.29 -5.84
N GLN A 73 -8.82 11.28 -6.21
CA GLN A 73 -8.35 10.60 -7.41
C GLN A 73 -8.33 9.08 -7.22
N GLN A 74 -8.96 8.35 -8.13
CA GLN A 74 -8.90 6.89 -8.19
C GLN A 74 -7.73 6.46 -9.08
N MET A 75 -6.96 5.47 -8.61
CA MET A 75 -5.96 4.82 -9.46
C MET A 75 -6.62 4.09 -10.62
N SER A 76 -6.28 4.46 -11.86
CA SER A 76 -6.62 3.67 -13.04
C SER A 76 -5.77 2.40 -13.06
N LEU A 77 -6.43 1.24 -12.96
CA LEU A 77 -5.83 -0.12 -12.89
C LEU A 77 -5.11 -0.59 -14.18
N ASN A 78 -4.72 0.31 -15.08
CA ASN A 78 -4.21 -0.04 -16.41
C ASN A 78 -2.69 -0.28 -16.47
N ARG A 79 -2.02 -0.43 -15.33
CA ARG A 79 -0.57 -0.66 -15.28
C ARG A 79 -0.25 -2.15 -15.14
N THR A 80 -0.55 -2.90 -16.19
CA THR A 80 -0.06 -4.27 -16.36
C THR A 80 1.25 -4.22 -17.15
N ARG A 81 2.39 -4.39 -16.47
CA ARG A 81 3.62 -4.96 -17.04
C ARG A 81 4.37 -5.70 -15.95
#